data_AF-X1H3D0-F1
#
_entry.id   AF-X1H3D0-F1
#
_cell.length_a   1.000
_cell.length_b   1.000
_cell.length_c   1.000
_cell.angle_alpha   90.00
_cell.angle_beta   90.00
_cell.angle_gamma   90.00
#
_symmetry.space_group_name_H-M   'P 1'
#
loop_
_entity.id
_entity.type
_entity.pdbx_description
1 polymer ?
#
loop_
_entity_poly.entity_id
_entity_poly.type
_entity_poly.pdbx_seq_one_letter_code
_entity_poly.pdbx_strand_id
1 'polypeptide(L)' 'MDFTEINELWGKLLEIVKNELSPQSYNSWFSQTKIVRFKDGELTISVPSDFCKDWLEKHYIDFIKNILKDSFGLEE' A
#
# COMPACT_ATOMS: atom_id res chain seq x y z
N MET A 1 2.83 -17.83 -0.65
CA MET A 1 2.81 -16.46 -1.15
C MET A 1 4.01 -16.29 -2.05
N ASP A 2 3.75 -16.62 -3.30
CA ASP A 2 4.62 -16.41 -4.42
C ASP A 2 4.68 -14.90 -4.74
N PHE A 3 5.76 -14.44 -5.37
CA PHE A 3 5.97 -13.01 -5.71
C PHE A 3 4.83 -12.42 -6.56
N THR A 4 4.12 -13.26 -7.30
CA THR A 4 2.97 -12.85 -8.12
C THR A 4 1.80 -12.38 -7.27
N GLU A 5 1.42 -13.14 -6.23
CA GLU A 5 0.26 -12.83 -5.37
C GLU A 5 0.40 -11.48 -4.67
N ILE A 6 1.61 -11.14 -4.21
CA ILE A 6 1.86 -9.86 -3.53
C ILE A 6 1.74 -8.67 -4.49
N ASN A 7 2.17 -8.83 -5.75
CA ASN A 7 2.05 -7.78 -6.75
C ASN A 7 0.59 -7.56 -7.15
N GLU A 8 -0.18 -8.63 -7.29
CA GLU A 8 -1.62 -8.53 -7.56
C GLU A 8 -2.34 -7.82 -6.42
N LEU A 9 -1.97 -8.12 -5.17
CA LEU A 9 -2.57 -7.43 -4.04
C LEU A 9 -2.21 -5.95 -3.99
N TRP A 10 -0.93 -5.61 -4.18
CA TRP A 10 -0.55 -4.20 -4.25
C TRP A 10 -1.27 -3.48 -5.39
N GLY A 11 -1.47 -4.17 -6.52
CA GLY A 11 -2.31 -3.70 -7.62
C GLY A 11 -3.72 -3.33 -7.18
N LYS A 12 -4.41 -4.25 -6.49
CA LYS A 12 -5.76 -3.98 -5.93
C LYS A 12 -5.75 -2.82 -4.95
N LEU A 13 -4.75 -2.76 -4.07
CA LEU A 13 -4.61 -1.69 -3.08
C LEU A 13 -4.45 -0.34 -3.80
N LEU A 14 -3.61 -0.26 -4.82
CA LEU A 14 -3.43 0.92 -5.65
C LEU A 14 -4.72 1.33 -6.40
N GLU A 15 -5.52 0.38 -6.86
CA GLU A 15 -6.82 0.67 -7.48
C GLU A 15 -7.80 1.30 -6.49
N ILE A 16 -7.88 0.78 -5.26
CA ILE A 16 -8.72 1.35 -4.20
C ILE A 16 -8.22 2.74 -3.83
N VAL A 17 -6.90 2.89 -3.63
CA VAL A 17 -6.26 4.19 -3.36
C VAL A 17 -6.58 5.18 -4.48
N LYS A 18 -6.55 4.75 -5.75
CA LYS A 18 -6.85 5.60 -6.91
C LYS A 18 -8.33 5.97 -7.00
N ASN A 19 -9.23 5.16 -6.44
CA ASN A 19 -10.65 5.48 -6.36
C ASN A 19 -10.93 6.50 -5.25
N GLU A 20 -10.29 6.32 -4.10
CA GLU A 20 -10.46 7.18 -2.92
C GLU A 20 -9.70 8.50 -3.04
N LEU A 21 -8.53 8.50 -3.68
CA LEU A 21 -7.68 9.67 -3.85
C LEU A 21 -7.80 10.27 -5.24
N SER A 22 -7.64 11.58 -5.29
CA SER A 22 -7.44 12.28 -6.56
C SER A 22 -6.19 11.76 -7.29
N PRO A 23 -6.20 11.72 -8.63
CA PRO A 23 -5.09 11.19 -9.44
C PRO A 23 -3.76 11.90 -9.15
N GLN A 24 -3.79 13.17 -8.75
CA GLN A 24 -2.60 13.93 -8.35
C GLN A 24 -1.96 13.40 -7.06
N SER A 25 -2.77 13.13 -6.03
CA SER A 25 -2.30 12.58 -4.75
C SER A 25 -1.76 11.17 -4.93
N TYR A 26 -2.49 10.33 -5.67
CA TYR A 26 -2.01 9.00 -6.04
C TYR A 26 -0.66 9.09 -6.77
N ASN A 27 -0.53 10.00 -7.75
CA ASN A 27 0.70 10.10 -8.51
C ASN A 27 1.89 10.66 -7.70
N SER A 28 1.64 11.54 -6.72
CA SER A 28 2.71 12.03 -5.84
C SER A 28 3.17 10.98 -4.83
N TRP A 29 2.23 10.25 -4.22
CA TRP A 29 2.54 9.41 -3.06
C TRP A 29 2.67 7.93 -3.39
N PHE A 30 1.86 7.40 -4.31
CA PHE A 30 1.73 5.96 -4.57
C PHE A 30 2.29 5.50 -5.92
N SER A 31 2.35 6.37 -6.94
CA SER A 31 2.83 6.02 -8.29
C SER A 31 4.28 5.50 -8.34
N GLN A 32 5.13 5.94 -7.41
CA GLN A 32 6.52 5.49 -7.30
C GLN A 32 6.70 4.38 -6.25
N THR A 33 5.63 3.93 -5.61
CA THR A 33 5.70 2.93 -4.53
C THR A 33 5.59 1.53 -5.07
N LYS A 34 6.36 0.61 -4.47
CA LYS A 34 6.37 -0.80 -4.87
C LYS A 34 6.33 -1.69 -3.65
N ILE A 35 5.53 -2.74 -3.71
CA ILE A 35 5.58 -3.80 -2.70
C ILE A 35 6.88 -4.59 -2.87
N VAL A 36 7.59 -4.74 -1.76
CA VAL A 36 8.83 -5.54 -1.70
C VAL A 36 8.52 -6.91 -1.14
N ARG A 37 7.70 -6.95 -0.08
CA ARG A 37 7.39 -8.18 0.64
C ARG A 37 6.09 -8.02 1.42
N PHE A 38 5.33 -9.09 1.49
CA PHE A 38 4.18 -9.20 2.38
C PHE A 38 4.21 -10.59 3.01
N LYS A 39 4.42 -10.65 4.33
CA LYS A 39 4.49 -11.91 5.07
C LYS A 39 4.15 -11.67 6.54
N ASP A 40 3.40 -12.57 7.15
CA ASP A 40 3.12 -12.56 8.60
C ASP A 40 2.40 -11.28 9.08
N GLY A 41 1.56 -10.68 8.22
CA GLY A 41 0.93 -9.39 8.52
C GLY A 41 1.85 -8.18 8.38
N GLU A 42 3.14 -8.37 8.06
CA GLU A 42 4.06 -7.28 7.76
C GLU A 42 4.09 -6.99 6.25
N LEU A 43 3.66 -5.78 5.89
CA LEU A 43 3.79 -5.22 4.56
C LEU A 43 5.03 -4.33 4.46
N THR A 44 5.96 -4.72 3.59
CA THR A 44 7.13 -3.90 3.24
C THR A 44 6.92 -3.26 1.87
N ILE A 45 6.92 -1.93 1.85
CA ILE A 45 6.88 -1.14 0.62
C ILE A 45 8.14 -0.29 0.48
N SER A 46 8.62 -0.18 -0.75
CA SER A 46 9.67 0.76 -1.14
C SER A 46 9.04 2.05 -1.63
N VAL A 47 9.53 3.15 -1.10
CA VAL A 47 9.18 4.52 -1.49
C VAL A 47 10.41 5.20 -2.10
N PRO A 48 10.24 6.21 -2.97
CA PRO A 48 11.37 6.90 -3.60
C PRO A 48 12.13 7.85 -2.66
N SER A 49 11.52 8.28 -1.54
CA SER A 49 12.08 9.28 -0.64
C SER A 49 11.57 9.09 0.78
N ASP A 50 12.42 9.38 1.77
CA ASP A 50 12.09 9.30 3.20
C ASP A 50 10.91 10.20 3.59
N PHE A 51 10.73 11.33 2.91
CA PHE A 51 9.60 12.21 3.14
C PHE A 51 8.26 11.54 2.76
N CYS A 52 8.24 10.80 1.64
CA CYS A 52 7.06 10.03 1.26
C CYS A 52 6.78 8.92 2.27
N LYS A 53 7.83 8.31 2.84
CA LYS A 53 7.68 7.32 3.91
C LYS A 53 6.92 7.91 5.09
N ASP A 54 7.43 9.01 5.66
CA ASP A 54 6.82 9.64 6.84
C ASP A 54 5.38 10.12 6.57
N TRP A 55 5.13 10.67 5.37
CA TRP A 55 3.80 11.11 4.97
C TRP A 55 2.81 9.94 4.82
N LEU A 56 3.22 8.86 4.13
CA LEU A 56 2.43 7.63 4.01
C LEU A 56 2.19 7.01 5.38
N GLU A 57 3.20 6.97 6.24
CA GLU A 57 3.12 6.40 7.59
C GLU A 57 2.14 7.19 8.49
N LYS A 58 2.03 8.51 8.32
CA LYS A 58 1.12 9.33 9.14
C LYS A 58 -0.28 9.44 8.58
N HIS A 59 -0.41 9.64 7.27
CA HIS A 59 -1.70 9.93 6.64
C HIS A 59 -2.38 8.71 6.03
N TYR A 60 -1.58 7.76 5.54
CA TYR A 60 -2.08 6.64 4.74
C TYR A 60 -1.91 5.28 5.41
N ILE A 61 -1.20 5.18 6.55
CA ILE A 61 -0.98 3.88 7.18
C ILE A 61 -2.27 3.25 7.68
N ASP A 62 -3.18 4.08 8.21
CA ASP A 62 -4.47 3.63 8.69
C ASP A 62 -5.33 3.14 7.52
N PHE A 63 -5.32 3.90 6.42
CA PHE A 63 -6.00 3.54 5.18
C PHE A 63 -5.46 2.24 4.57
N ILE A 64 -4.14 2.10 4.45
CA ILE A 64 -3.48 0.89 3.95
C ILE A 64 -3.79 -0.28 4.87
N LYS A 65 -3.72 -0.11 6.20
CA LYS A 65 -4.10 -1.15 7.17
C LYS A 65 -5.55 -1.58 7.00
N ASN A 66 -6.47 -0.65 6.80
CA ASN A 66 -7.88 -0.97 6.61
C ASN A 66 -8.10 -1.80 5.35
N ILE A 67 -7.46 -1.44 4.23
CA ILE A 67 -7.54 -2.21 3.00
C ILE A 67 -6.88 -3.58 3.15
N LEU A 68 -5.74 -3.67 3.83
CA LEU A 68 -5.07 -4.95 4.09
C LEU A 68 -5.95 -5.88 4.94
N LYS A 69 -6.62 -5.34 5.96
CA LYS A 69 -7.58 -6.09 6.77
C LYS A 69 -8.74 -6.61 5.93
N ASP A 70 -9.29 -5.76 5.06
CA ASP A 70 -10.39 -6.14 4.16
C ASP A 70 -9.96 -7.19 3.11
N SER A 71 -8.78 -7.00 2.50
CA SER A 71 -8.29 -7.85 1.41
C SER A 71 -7.74 -9.19 1.87
N PHE A 72 -7.16 -9.28 3.07
CA PHE A 72 -6.53 -10.50 3.58
C PHE A 72 -7.21 -11.12 4.79
N GLY A 73 -8.20 -10.44 5.38
CA GLY A 73 -8.84 -10.92 6.61
C GLY A 73 -7.83 -11.13 7.75
N LEU A 74 -6.80 -10.28 7.83
CA LEU A 74 -5.88 -10.28 8.97
C LEU A 74 -6.64 -9.80 10.22
N GLU A 75 -7.34 -10.73 10.86
CA GLU A 75 -7.85 -10.59 12.21
C GLU A 75 -6.65 -10.65 13.19
N GLU A 76 -6.65 -9.74 14.16
CA GLU A 76 -5.64 -9.62 15.23
C GLU A 76 -5.83 -10.74 16.27
#